data_AF-A0A832X8E5-F1
#
_entry.id   AF-A0A832X8E5-F1
#
_cell.length_a   1.000
_cell.length_b   1.000
_cell.length_c   1.000
_cell.angle_alpha   90.00
_cell.angle_beta   90.00
_cell.angle_gamma   90.00
#
_symmetry.space_group_name_H-M   'P 1'
#
loop_
_entity.id
_entity.type
_entity.pdbx_description
1 polymer ?
#
loop_
_entity_poly.entity_id
_entity_poly.type
_entity_poly.pdbx_seq_one_letter_code
_entity_poly.pdbx_strand_id
1 'polypeptide(L)'
;MGINLILLVILIVIGAIAFRFILDISSTIVKIAMHIIAGWVLLTIANFLPGINVPINIITILISGFGGVFGTILLAIFYILV
;
A
#
# COMPACT_ATOMS: atom_id res chain seq x y z
N MET A 1 -15.48 16.50 -5.17
CA MET A 1 -14.47 15.59 -5.76
C MET A 1 -13.02 15.92 -5.41
N GLY A 2 -12.63 17.18 -5.09
CA GLY A 2 -11.22 17.52 -4.80
C GLY A 2 -10.67 17.12 -3.42
N ILE A 3 -11.50 17.09 -2.38
CA ILE A 3 -11.05 16.87 -0.98
C ILE A 3 -10.56 15.43 -0.73
N ASN A 4 -11.16 14.43 -1.40
CA ASN A 4 -10.78 13.02 -1.22
C ASN A 4 -9.37 12.72 -1.79
N LEU A 5 -9.02 13.34 -2.91
CA LEU A 5 -7.69 13.20 -3.52
C LEU A 5 -6.59 13.87 -2.68
N ILE A 6 -6.88 15.02 -2.07
CA ILE A 6 -5.92 15.75 -1.22
C ILE A 6 -5.66 14.97 0.08
N LEU A 7 -6.70 14.44 0.71
CA LEU A 7 -6.57 13.57 1.88
C LEU A 7 -5.77 12.30 1.58
N LEU A 8 -5.98 11.70 0.40
CA LEU A 8 -5.24 10.52 -0.05
C LEU A 8 -3.74 10.80 -0.18
N VAL A 9 -3.37 11.91 -0.83
CA VAL A 9 -1.97 12.32 -1.01
C VAL A 9 -1.30 12.58 0.34
N ILE A 10 -1.99 13.26 1.26
CA ILE A 10 -1.49 13.51 2.61
C ILE A 10 -1.26 12.19 3.38
N LEU A 11 -2.19 11.25 3.29
CA LEU A 11 -2.07 9.95 3.97
C LEU A 11 -0.88 9.13 3.42
N ILE A 12 -0.69 9.14 2.10
CA ILE A 12 0.42 8.46 1.43
C ILE A 12 1.76 9.07 1.85
N VAL A 13 1.85 10.40 1.95
CA VAL A 13 3.08 11.09 2.38
C VAL A 13 3.41 10.78 3.84
N ILE A 14 2.42 10.79 4.73
CA ILE A 14 2.62 10.46 6.15
C ILE A 14 3.04 9.00 6.31
N GLY A 15 2.38 8.08 5.59
CA GLY A 15 2.73 6.66 5.58
C GLY A 15 4.16 6.43 5.07
N ALA A 16 4.56 7.12 4.00
CA ALA A 16 5.91 7.01 3.44
C ALA A 16 6.99 7.52 4.41
N ILE A 17 6.73 8.61 5.14
CA ILE A 17 7.67 9.17 6.13
C ILE A 17 7.83 8.22 7.32
N ALA A 18 6.72 7.69 7.85
CA ALA A 18 6.74 6.72 8.95
C ALA A 18 7.47 5.43 8.55
N PHE A 19 7.30 4.99 7.29
CA PHE A 19 7.97 3.81 6.76
C PHE A 19 9.49 4.00 6.65
N ARG A 20 9.94 5.19 6.23
CA ARG A 20 11.36 5.50 6.11
C ARG A 20 12.10 5.42 7.45
N PHE A 21 11.48 5.92 8.52
CA PHE A 21 12.07 5.89 9.87
C PHE A 21 12.25 4.48 10.44
N ILE A 22 11.39 3.52 10.06
CA ILE A 22 11.47 2.15 10.59
C ILE A 22 12.62 1.33 9.96
N LEU A 23 13.05 1.70 8.74
CA LEU A 23 14.00 0.94 7.94
C LEU A 23 15.46 1.17 8.37
N ASP A 24 15.75 2.26 9.08
CA ASP A 24 17.12 2.63 9.49
C ASP A 24 17.63 1.84 10.70
N ILE A 25 16.74 1.21 11.50
CA ILE A 25 17.10 0.58 12.78
C ILE A 25 17.03 -0.95 12.76
N SER A 26 16.49 -1.57 11.71
CA SER A 26 15.99 -2.94 11.80
C SER A 26 16.74 -3.98 10.93
N SER A 27 16.85 -5.21 11.44
CA SER A 27 17.44 -6.35 10.74
C SER A 27 16.64 -6.73 9.49
N THR A 28 17.25 -7.45 8.54
CA THR A 28 16.63 -7.83 7.26
C THR A 28 15.25 -8.48 7.42
N ILE A 29 15.04 -9.28 8.47
CA ILE A 29 13.76 -9.93 8.79
C ILE A 29 12.67 -8.90 9.13
N VAL A 30 13.02 -7.88 9.90
CA VAL A 30 12.08 -6.82 10.28
C VAL A 30 11.73 -5.96 9.07
N LYS A 31 12.68 -5.70 8.16
CA LYS A 31 12.40 -4.99 6.90
C LYS A 31 11.38 -5.71 6.04
N ILE A 32 11.47 -7.03 5.95
CA ILE A 32 10.51 -7.88 5.22
C ILE A 32 9.14 -7.84 5.89
N ALA A 33 9.08 -8.02 7.22
CA ALA A 33 7.84 -7.93 7.97
C ALA A 33 7.15 -6.57 7.78
N MET A 34 7.93 -5.48 7.78
CA MET A 34 7.41 -4.13 7.52
C MET A 34 6.90 -3.97 6.09
N HIS A 35 7.56 -4.52 5.08
CA HIS A 35 7.04 -4.49 3.70
C HIS A 35 5.70 -5.22 3.60
N ILE A 36 5.54 -6.38 4.26
CA ILE A 36 4.27 -7.12 4.27
C ILE A 36 3.17 -6.30 4.96
N ILE A 37 3.46 -5.71 6.13
CA ILE A 37 2.50 -4.86 6.85
C ILE A 37 2.13 -3.63 6.01
N ALA A 38 3.11 -2.97 5.39
CA ALA A 38 2.85 -1.84 4.51
C ALA A 38 2.01 -2.21 3.29
N GLY A 39 2.27 -3.37 2.67
CA GLY A 39 1.45 -3.88 1.57
C GLY A 39 0.01 -4.12 2.00
N TRP A 40 -0.19 -4.71 3.17
CA TRP A 40 -1.52 -4.92 3.73
C TRP A 40 -2.26 -3.59 3.99
N VAL A 41 -1.57 -2.61 4.58
CA VAL A 41 -2.12 -1.27 4.82
C VAL A 41 -2.47 -0.57 3.50
N LEU A 42 -1.56 -0.57 2.53
CA LEU A 42 -1.73 0.04 1.21
C LEU A 42 -2.94 -0.57 0.47
N LEU A 43 -3.06 -1.89 0.44
CA LEU A 43 -4.21 -2.59 -0.16
C LEU A 43 -5.52 -2.30 0.55
N THR A 44 -5.50 -2.25 1.88
CA THR A 44 -6.69 -1.93 2.65
C THR A 44 -7.17 -0.52 2.33
N ILE A 45 -6.25 0.44 2.26
CA ILE A 45 -6.55 1.82 1.84
C ILE A 45 -7.07 1.86 0.39
N ALA A 46 -6.44 1.12 -0.52
CA ALA A 46 -6.86 1.06 -1.92
C ALA A 46 -8.30 0.54 -2.07
N ASN A 47 -8.70 -0.45 -1.26
CA ASN A 47 -10.05 -1.01 -1.25
C ASN A 47 -11.12 -0.08 -0.66
N PHE A 48 -10.76 1.00 0.02
CA PHE A 48 -11.71 2.03 0.41
C PHE A 48 -12.09 2.95 -0.76
N LEU A 49 -11.36 2.91 -1.89
CA LEU A 49 -11.73 3.68 -3.06
C LEU A 49 -12.91 3.02 -3.78
N PRO A 50 -13.94 3.81 -4.15
CA PRO A 50 -15.08 3.30 -4.89
C PRO A 50 -14.64 2.75 -6.25
N GLY A 51 -15.06 1.53 -6.57
CA GLY A 51 -14.72 0.86 -7.83
C GLY A 51 -13.43 0.03 -7.79
N ILE A 52 -12.68 0.03 -6.68
CA ILE A 52 -11.53 -0.86 -6.48
C ILE A 52 -11.93 -1.96 -5.50
N ASN A 53 -11.82 -3.23 -5.94
CA ASN A 53 -12.09 -4.38 -5.09
C ASN A 53 -11.02 -5.46 -5.31
N VAL A 54 -9.87 -5.26 -4.67
CA VAL A 54 -8.73 -6.16 -4.73
C VAL A 54 -8.79 -7.11 -3.53
N PRO A 55 -8.85 -8.43 -3.72
CA PRO A 55 -8.88 -9.38 -2.62
C PRO A 55 -7.62 -9.26 -1.76
N ILE A 56 -7.80 -9.13 -0.44
CA ILE A 56 -6.70 -9.05 0.52
C ILE A 56 -6.25 -10.48 0.87
N ASN A 57 -5.26 -10.98 0.14
CA ASN A 57 -4.64 -12.29 0.36
C ASN A 57 -3.12 -12.14 0.43
N ILE A 58 -2.40 -13.20 0.83
CA ILE A 58 -0.94 -13.13 0.97
C ILE A 58 -0.26 -12.71 -0.33
N ILE A 59 -0.75 -13.13 -1.49
CA ILE A 59 -0.13 -12.80 -2.79
C ILE A 59 -0.29 -11.31 -3.10
N THR A 60 -1.50 -10.77 -2.98
CA THR A 60 -1.75 -9.35 -3.23
C THR A 60 -0.98 -8.48 -2.23
N ILE A 61 -0.97 -8.87 -0.95
CA ILE A 61 -0.19 -8.20 0.10
C ILE A 61 1.30 -8.19 -0.22
N LEU A 62 1.87 -9.29 -0.71
CA LEU A 62 3.28 -9.34 -1.10
C LEU A 62 3.57 -8.43 -2.29
N ILE A 63 2.74 -8.44 -3.33
CA ILE A 63 2.95 -7.58 -4.51
C ILE A 63 2.82 -6.10 -4.13
N SER A 64 1.84 -5.74 -3.32
CA SER A 64 1.67 -4.38 -2.78
C SER A 64 2.77 -3.99 -1.79
N GLY A 65 3.24 -4.94 -0.98
CA GLY A 65 4.26 -4.71 0.04
C GLY A 65 5.64 -4.50 -0.55
N PHE A 66 6.07 -5.39 -1.46
CA PHE A 66 7.35 -5.29 -2.16
C PHE A 66 7.32 -4.28 -3.32
N GLY A 67 6.18 -4.15 -4.01
CA GLY A 67 5.99 -3.13 -5.06
C GLY A 67 5.61 -1.75 -4.51
N GLY A 68 5.34 -1.64 -3.20
CA GLY A 68 4.90 -0.43 -2.54
C GLY A 68 3.65 0.19 -3.18
N VAL A 69 3.64 1.52 -3.25
CA VAL A 69 2.54 2.29 -3.86
C VAL A 69 2.33 1.90 -5.33
N PHE A 70 3.41 1.72 -6.11
CA PHE A 70 3.32 1.33 -7.51
C PHE A 70 2.69 -0.05 -7.70
N GLY A 71 3.12 -1.05 -6.92
CA GLY A 71 2.53 -2.40 -6.96
C GLY A 71 1.05 -2.39 -6.60
N THR A 72 0.67 -1.56 -5.63
CA THR A 72 -0.73 -1.38 -5.22
C THR A 72 -1.58 -0.75 -6.31
N ILE A 73 -1.08 0.29 -6.97
CA ILE A 73 -1.76 0.94 -8.11
C ILE A 73 -1.92 -0.03 -9.28
N LEU A 74 -0.88 -0.81 -9.58
CA LEU A 74 -0.92 -1.80 -10.66
C LEU A 74 -1.99 -2.86 -10.39
N LEU A 75 -2.09 -3.34 -9.15
CA LEU A 75 -3.14 -4.28 -8.73
C LEU A 75 -4.53 -3.67 -8.81
N ALA A 76 -4.69 -2.43 -8.36
CA ALA A 76 -5.96 -1.73 -8.44
C ALA A 76 -6.43 -1.59 -9.89
N ILE A 77 -5.53 -1.20 -10.81
CA ILE A 77 -5.84 -1.10 -12.25
C ILE A 77 -6.19 -2.47 -12.82
N PHE A 78 -5.42 -3.51 -12.49
CA PHE A 78 -5.68 -4.87 -12.98
C PHE A 78 -7.08 -5.35 -12.60
N TYR A 79 -7.51 -5.15 -11.35
CA TYR A 79 -8.84 -5.54 -10.87
C TYR A 79 -9.97 -4.60 -11.29
N ILE A 80 -9.66 -3.40 -11.79
CA ILE A 80 -10.66 -2.53 -12.43
C ILE A 80 -10.93 -2.99 -13.86
N LEU A 81 -9.89 -3.49 -14.57
CA LEU A 81 -9.97 -3.85 -15.99
C LEU A 81 -10.46 -5.28 -16.25
N VAL A 82 -10.30 -6.18 -15.29
CA VAL A 82 -10.70 -7.60 -15.33
C VAL A 82 -12.00 -7.79 -14.57
#